data_AF-K2RQT3-F1
#
_entry.id   AF-K2RQT3-F1
#
_cell.length_a   1.000
_cell.length_b   1.000
_cell.length_c   1.000
_cell.angle_alpha   90.00
_cell.angle_beta   90.00
_cell.angle_gamma   90.00
#
_symmetry.space_group_name_H-M   'P 1'
#
loop_
_entity.id
_entity.type
_entity.pdbx_description
1 polymer ?
#
loop_
_entity_poly.entity_id
_entity_poly.type
_entity_poly.pdbx_seq_one_letter_code
_entity_poly.pdbx_strand_id
1 'polypeptide(L)'
;MLSPVISHLVLVLLTLLTHNVASTPSPYKAASPHDLSHRQFGSGNHTAGHWIAAWTSMPQLTEPANLPPAPFNTSSGLVFEDATIRQTIRVTATSSRIRLRISNAFGLTPLPITAVTIAKPVPHNSAASPNTTGAGSPVIDTTTLHTLTFNRGSSPNTTIPNGALALTDAIDLPITAGTDLTVTLYLSTGQTGGAITSHPGSRTTSWLAQGAHASAADLSTAPGATSVAHWYFISTLDAWVHDTPPGTSGTLALVGDSITDGRGSTTNGNDRWPDALLARLQQEQPSSSATDPFLSAIAIANQAAGGNRVLADGLGPNALGRFDRDVLAQPGVKWVAIFEGVNDIGTAGTDAGAQAAVGDALIAAYVQFALRAHAAGLPIFGATITPFSAPGFNVSAQPYSSAERERTRQRVNAWIRESRVFDAVVDFDAAVRDEEDGSILRIEYDSGDYLHLNPEGYKAMADAFPVEALKQFAGGVDEWA
;
A
#
# COMPACT_ATOMS: atom_id res chain seq x y z
N MET A 1 48.84 60.33 66.37
CA MET A 1 47.66 60.08 67.23
C MET A 1 47.46 58.58 67.37
N LEU A 2 46.99 58.18 68.54
CA LEU A 2 47.01 56.83 69.14
C LEU A 2 46.54 55.64 68.27
N SER A 3 47.24 54.52 68.47
CA SER A 3 46.80 53.12 68.27
C SER A 3 45.72 52.73 69.32
N PRO A 4 45.27 51.46 69.53
CA PRO A 4 45.31 50.21 68.74
C PRO A 4 43.93 49.47 68.74
N VAL A 5 43.73 48.29 68.12
CA VAL A 5 43.71 46.92 68.75
C VAL A 5 42.63 46.10 68.00
N ILE A 6 42.75 44.83 67.60
CA ILE A 6 43.84 43.84 67.61
C ILE A 6 43.34 42.53 66.96
N SER A 7 44.30 41.73 66.50
CA SER A 7 44.30 40.24 66.47
C SER A 7 43.54 39.51 65.37
N HIS A 8 44.05 38.48 64.69
CA HIS A 8 45.25 37.62 64.79
C HIS A 8 45.46 36.99 63.38
N LEU A 9 46.66 37.03 62.79
CA LEU A 9 47.71 35.98 62.72
C LEU A 9 47.49 34.81 61.69
N VAL A 10 48.41 34.75 60.71
CA VAL A 10 49.08 33.57 60.05
C VAL A 10 48.34 32.82 58.93
N LEU A 11 48.74 32.95 57.65
CA LEU A 11 49.86 32.31 56.88
C LEU A 11 49.57 30.86 56.43
N VAL A 12 49.88 30.63 55.14
CA VAL A 12 50.20 29.35 54.45
C VAL A 12 49.01 28.49 53.97
N LEU A 13 48.85 28.33 52.64
CA LEU A 13 49.35 27.17 51.87
C LEU A 13 48.78 27.23 50.44
N LEU A 14 49.69 27.22 49.46
CA LEU A 14 49.41 27.08 48.04
C LEU A 14 48.99 25.63 47.78
N THR A 15 47.72 25.37 47.46
CA THR A 15 47.26 24.09 46.92
C THR A 15 47.02 24.22 45.43
N LEU A 16 47.89 23.58 44.64
CA LEU A 16 47.59 23.21 43.26
C LEU A 16 46.38 22.26 43.27
N LEU A 17 45.21 22.75 42.83
CA LEU A 17 44.16 21.88 42.32
C LEU A 17 44.39 21.67 40.82
N THR A 18 45.17 20.65 40.49
CA THR A 18 45.04 19.98 39.19
C THR A 18 43.62 19.41 39.13
N HIS A 19 42.75 20.05 38.35
CA HIS A 19 41.47 19.46 37.98
C HIS A 19 41.77 18.24 37.10
N ASN A 20 41.76 17.06 37.72
CA ASN A 20 41.50 15.82 37.01
C ASN A 20 40.07 15.92 36.48
N VAL A 21 39.91 16.44 35.26
CA VAL A 21 38.72 16.17 34.46
C VAL A 21 38.81 14.69 34.13
N ALA A 22 38.22 13.86 34.98
CA ALA A 22 37.88 12.50 34.62
C ALA A 22 37.01 12.62 33.37
N SER A 23 37.56 12.27 32.21
CA SER A 23 36.79 12.11 30.98
C SER A 23 35.64 11.18 31.31
N THR A 24 34.41 11.68 31.28
CA THR A 24 33.23 10.82 31.27
C THR A 24 33.47 9.80 30.15
N PRO A 25 33.40 8.49 30.42
CA PRO A 25 33.46 7.50 29.36
C PRO A 25 32.38 7.89 28.36
N SER A 26 32.76 8.07 27.10
CA SER A 26 31.77 8.22 26.04
C SER A 26 30.78 7.06 26.19
N PRO A 27 29.46 7.31 26.29
CA PRO A 27 28.48 6.23 26.30
C PRO A 27 28.53 5.40 25.01
N TYR A 28 29.21 5.93 23.97
CA TYR A 28 29.59 5.22 22.78
C TYR A 28 30.93 4.51 22.96
N LYS A 29 30.86 3.20 23.18
CA LYS A 29 31.98 2.32 22.84
C LYS A 29 31.97 2.19 21.31
N ALA A 30 32.91 2.85 20.64
CA ALA A 30 33.08 2.66 19.20
C ALA A 30 33.18 1.15 18.93
N ALA A 31 32.30 0.63 18.07
CA ALA A 31 32.40 -0.75 17.62
C ALA A 31 33.83 -0.94 17.06
N SER A 32 34.51 -2.01 17.48
CA SER A 32 35.87 -2.26 16.97
C SER A 32 35.80 -2.36 15.44
N PRO A 33 36.82 -1.93 14.69
CA PRO A 33 36.82 -2.03 13.22
C PRO A 33 36.47 -3.43 12.70
N HIS A 34 36.81 -4.48 13.45
CA HIS A 34 36.43 -5.87 13.18
C HIS A 34 34.91 -6.17 13.32
N ASP A 35 34.21 -5.49 14.23
CA ASP A 35 32.76 -5.62 14.40
C ASP A 35 31.99 -4.83 13.33
N LEU A 36 32.61 -3.75 12.83
CA LEU A 36 32.09 -2.95 11.71
C LEU A 36 32.38 -3.60 10.35
N SER A 37 33.45 -4.37 10.18
CA SER A 37 33.77 -5.05 8.90
C SER A 37 32.78 -6.14 8.49
N HIS A 38 31.92 -6.60 9.39
CA HIS A 38 30.78 -7.45 9.03
C HIS A 38 29.57 -6.65 8.49
N ARG A 39 29.53 -5.33 8.74
CA ARG A 39 28.52 -4.39 8.20
C ARG A 39 29.07 -3.47 7.10
N GLN A 40 30.38 -3.30 7.04
CA GLN A 40 31.14 -2.65 5.97
C GLN A 40 31.77 -3.74 5.11
N PHE A 41 31.19 -3.96 3.94
CA PHE A 41 31.68 -4.75 2.82
C PHE A 41 33.10 -5.34 2.97
N GLY A 42 33.17 -6.63 3.30
CA GLY A 42 34.21 -7.45 2.71
C GLY A 42 34.05 -7.40 1.19
N SER A 43 35.16 -7.40 0.46
CA SER A 43 35.26 -7.31 -1.01
C SER A 43 34.60 -8.47 -1.80
N GLY A 44 33.63 -9.15 -1.20
CA GLY A 44 32.71 -10.05 -1.87
C GLY A 44 31.50 -9.25 -2.36
N ASN A 45 31.33 -9.21 -3.67
CA ASN A 45 30.24 -8.58 -4.41
C ASN A 45 28.87 -8.97 -3.81
N HIS A 46 28.31 -8.17 -2.89
CA HIS A 46 26.87 -8.13 -2.68
C HIS A 46 26.30 -7.48 -3.94
N THR A 47 25.99 -8.33 -4.90
CA THR A 47 25.49 -8.01 -6.24
C THR A 47 24.41 -6.91 -6.21
N ALA A 48 24.60 -5.87 -7.03
CA ALA A 48 23.78 -4.65 -7.14
C ALA A 48 22.26 -4.92 -7.17
N GLY A 49 21.60 -4.93 -6.02
CA GLY A 49 20.17 -5.14 -5.91
C GLY A 49 19.55 -4.36 -4.75
N HIS A 50 18.22 -4.23 -4.77
CA HIS A 50 17.44 -3.49 -3.80
C HIS A 50 16.05 -4.09 -3.63
N TRP A 51 15.33 -3.64 -2.59
CA TRP A 51 13.93 -4.03 -2.37
C TRP A 51 13.00 -3.08 -3.12
N ILE A 52 11.99 -3.64 -3.77
CA ILE A 52 10.85 -2.91 -4.35
C ILE A 52 9.54 -3.48 -3.76
N ALA A 53 8.48 -2.68 -3.71
CA ALA A 53 7.16 -3.18 -3.34
C ALA A 53 6.52 -3.90 -4.54
N ALA A 54 6.30 -5.21 -4.38
CA ALA A 54 5.72 -6.09 -5.39
C ALA A 54 4.23 -6.38 -5.18
N TRP A 55 3.68 -5.94 -4.05
CA TRP A 55 2.25 -5.93 -3.75
C TRP A 55 2.04 -5.05 -2.51
N THR A 56 0.92 -4.33 -2.46
CA THR A 56 0.51 -3.54 -1.29
C THR A 56 -0.98 -3.66 -1.07
N SER A 57 -1.40 -3.40 0.18
CA SER A 57 -2.77 -3.03 0.51
C SER A 57 -2.74 -1.84 1.47
N MET A 58 -3.52 -0.81 1.18
CA MET A 58 -3.61 0.39 2.03
C MET A 58 -4.19 0.00 3.41
N PRO A 59 -3.43 0.15 4.52
CA PRO A 59 -3.91 -0.22 5.84
C PRO A 59 -5.06 0.70 6.28
N GLN A 60 -6.17 0.10 6.72
CA GLN A 60 -7.36 0.76 7.25
C GLN A 60 -7.69 0.26 8.67
N LEU A 61 -8.33 1.13 9.47
CA LEU A 61 -9.06 0.67 10.63
C LEU A 61 -10.29 -0.12 10.15
N THR A 62 -10.43 -1.36 10.59
CA THR A 62 -11.57 -2.19 10.20
C THR A 62 -12.87 -1.60 10.75
N GLU A 63 -13.80 -1.30 9.86
CA GLU A 63 -15.14 -0.90 10.25
C GLU A 63 -15.88 -2.07 10.92
N PRO A 64 -16.81 -1.81 11.86
CA PRO A 64 -17.55 -2.87 12.55
C PRO A 64 -18.24 -3.89 11.63
N ALA A 65 -18.75 -3.44 10.48
CA ALA A 65 -19.40 -4.31 9.48
C ALA A 65 -18.43 -5.19 8.69
N ASN A 66 -17.15 -4.82 8.66
CA ASN A 66 -16.07 -5.51 7.96
C ASN A 66 -15.17 -6.30 8.93
N LEU A 67 -15.54 -6.37 10.22
CA LEU A 67 -14.92 -7.30 11.16
C LEU A 67 -15.18 -8.74 10.74
N PRO A 68 -14.28 -9.69 11.08
CA PRO A 68 -14.48 -11.06 10.68
C PRO A 68 -15.78 -11.61 11.32
N PRO A 69 -16.52 -12.49 10.62
CA PRO A 69 -17.77 -13.02 11.11
C PRO A 69 -17.55 -13.94 12.31
N ALA A 70 -18.61 -14.23 13.07
CA ALA A 70 -18.57 -15.28 14.07
C ALA A 70 -18.10 -16.63 13.44
N PRO A 71 -17.28 -17.44 14.13
CA PRO A 71 -16.81 -17.26 15.51
C PRO A 71 -15.54 -16.40 15.67
N PHE A 72 -15.03 -15.77 14.61
CA PHE A 72 -13.74 -15.08 14.59
C PHE A 72 -13.76 -13.65 15.18
N ASN A 73 -14.92 -13.20 15.63
CA ASN A 73 -15.12 -11.97 16.39
C ASN A 73 -16.04 -12.30 17.57
N THR A 74 -15.47 -12.44 18.76
CA THR A 74 -16.17 -12.96 19.93
C THR A 74 -16.84 -11.84 20.72
N SER A 75 -17.89 -12.18 21.49
CA SER A 75 -18.50 -11.25 22.45
C SER A 75 -17.57 -10.88 23.61
N SER A 76 -16.51 -11.66 23.85
CA SER A 76 -15.44 -11.31 24.79
C SER A 76 -14.48 -10.23 24.27
N GLY A 77 -14.65 -9.79 23.02
CA GLY A 77 -13.84 -8.75 22.41
C GLY A 77 -12.50 -9.25 21.87
N LEU A 78 -12.38 -10.55 21.58
CA LEU A 78 -11.23 -11.13 20.90
C LEU A 78 -11.54 -11.29 19.41
N VAL A 79 -10.58 -10.89 18.59
CA VAL A 79 -10.64 -11.04 17.14
C VAL A 79 -9.58 -12.04 16.70
N PHE A 80 -9.98 -13.04 15.92
CA PHE A 80 -9.14 -14.14 15.45
C PHE A 80 -8.47 -14.96 16.58
N GLU A 81 -9.18 -15.22 17.68
CA GLU A 81 -8.74 -16.18 18.69
C GLU A 81 -8.72 -17.61 18.11
N ASP A 82 -7.60 -18.33 18.32
CA ASP A 82 -7.33 -19.65 17.75
C ASP A 82 -7.74 -19.74 16.27
N ALA A 83 -7.30 -18.80 15.45
CA ALA A 83 -7.78 -18.66 14.08
C ALA A 83 -6.65 -18.66 13.05
N THR A 84 -6.88 -19.39 11.96
CA THR A 84 -6.10 -19.36 10.73
C THR A 84 -6.80 -18.47 9.71
N ILE A 85 -6.05 -17.55 9.11
CA ILE A 85 -6.49 -16.61 8.08
C ILE A 85 -5.67 -16.85 6.82
N ARG A 86 -6.29 -17.32 5.73
CA ARG A 86 -5.64 -17.59 4.45
C ARG A 86 -6.08 -16.59 3.40
N GLN A 87 -5.13 -15.88 2.83
CA GLN A 87 -5.36 -14.67 2.03
C GLN A 87 -4.55 -14.77 0.75
N THR A 88 -5.12 -14.37 -0.38
CA THR A 88 -4.40 -14.40 -1.66
C THR A 88 -4.03 -13.00 -2.11
N ILE A 89 -2.81 -12.85 -2.62
CA ILE A 89 -2.26 -11.61 -3.19
C ILE A 89 -1.75 -11.87 -4.60
N ARG A 90 -1.80 -10.85 -5.45
CA ARG A 90 -1.30 -10.91 -6.84
C ARG A 90 -0.01 -10.11 -6.93
N VAL A 91 1.13 -10.77 -7.13
CA VAL A 91 2.42 -10.07 -7.20
C VAL A 91 2.63 -9.39 -8.56
N THR A 92 3.24 -8.22 -8.50
CA THR A 92 3.46 -7.33 -9.65
C THR A 92 4.92 -7.26 -10.08
N ALA A 93 5.83 -7.96 -9.38
CA ALA A 93 7.25 -8.04 -9.70
C ALA A 93 7.73 -9.49 -9.91
N THR A 94 8.73 -9.65 -10.76
CA THR A 94 9.51 -10.90 -10.89
C THR A 94 10.70 -10.84 -9.94
N SER A 95 10.91 -11.89 -9.14
CA SER A 95 11.99 -11.95 -8.16
C SER A 95 12.28 -13.38 -7.71
N SER A 96 13.49 -13.64 -7.22
CA SER A 96 13.86 -14.89 -6.57
C SER A 96 13.75 -14.85 -5.05
N ARG A 97 13.55 -13.66 -4.46
CA ARG A 97 13.64 -13.47 -3.01
C ARG A 97 12.66 -12.42 -2.52
N ILE A 98 11.87 -12.78 -1.50
CA ILE A 98 10.76 -11.96 -1.01
C ILE A 98 10.77 -11.86 0.52
N ARG A 99 10.04 -10.87 1.04
CA ARG A 99 9.70 -10.75 2.48
C ARG A 99 8.36 -10.05 2.64
N LEU A 100 7.67 -10.31 3.74
CA LEU A 100 6.32 -9.81 4.01
C LEU A 100 6.31 -8.77 5.12
N ARG A 101 5.50 -7.72 4.98
CA ARG A 101 5.14 -6.76 6.02
C ARG A 101 3.75 -7.05 6.58
N ILE A 102 3.69 -7.19 7.90
CA ILE A 102 2.45 -7.33 8.67
C ILE A 102 2.28 -6.06 9.51
N SER A 103 1.11 -5.46 9.45
CA SER A 103 0.81 -4.15 10.02
C SER A 103 -0.21 -4.26 11.15
N ASN A 104 0.09 -3.55 12.24
CA ASN A 104 -0.81 -3.27 13.34
C ASN A 104 -1.06 -1.76 13.48
N ALA A 105 -1.01 -1.02 12.36
CA ALA A 105 -1.06 0.44 12.30
C ALA A 105 -2.29 1.06 13.02
N PHE A 106 -3.43 0.36 13.02
CA PHE A 106 -4.67 0.81 13.67
C PHE A 106 -5.04 0.00 14.91
N GLY A 107 -4.23 -1.01 15.26
CA GLY A 107 -4.46 -1.80 16.46
C GLY A 107 -4.18 -0.99 17.72
N LEU A 108 -5.09 -1.07 18.68
CA LEU A 108 -4.91 -0.45 20.01
C LEU A 108 -4.21 -1.38 21.02
N THR A 109 -4.01 -2.65 20.66
CA THR A 109 -3.35 -3.67 21.46
C THR A 109 -2.27 -4.39 20.63
N PRO A 110 -1.29 -5.05 21.27
CA PRO A 110 -0.32 -5.85 20.53
C PRO A 110 -0.99 -6.94 19.70
N LEU A 111 -0.52 -7.16 18.48
CA LEU A 111 -0.98 -8.20 17.56
C LEU A 111 -0.06 -9.43 17.68
N PRO A 112 -0.52 -10.55 18.27
CA PRO A 112 0.29 -11.75 18.44
C PRO A 112 0.17 -12.67 17.23
N ILE A 113 1.20 -12.66 16.37
CA ILE A 113 1.30 -13.58 15.24
C ILE A 113 2.02 -14.85 15.69
N THR A 114 1.33 -15.99 15.65
CA THR A 114 1.87 -17.29 16.09
C THR A 114 2.63 -18.00 14.97
N ALA A 115 2.11 -17.97 13.74
CA ALA A 115 2.79 -18.51 12.57
C ALA A 115 2.38 -17.80 11.29
N VAL A 116 3.27 -17.80 10.30
CA VAL A 116 3.03 -17.27 8.97
C VAL A 116 3.59 -18.24 7.94
N THR A 117 2.82 -18.57 6.92
CA THR A 117 3.27 -19.35 5.77
C THR A 117 2.94 -18.64 4.47
N ILE A 118 3.69 -18.96 3.42
CA ILE A 118 3.40 -18.54 2.05
C ILE A 118 3.54 -19.73 1.10
N ALA A 119 2.66 -19.84 0.11
CA ALA A 119 2.67 -20.88 -0.91
C ALA A 119 1.98 -20.40 -2.19
N LYS A 120 2.13 -21.13 -3.30
CA LYS A 120 1.31 -20.93 -4.49
C LYS A 120 -0.09 -21.53 -4.28
N PRO A 121 -1.17 -20.81 -4.63
CA PRO A 121 -2.50 -21.39 -4.62
C PRO A 121 -2.67 -22.42 -5.75
N VAL A 122 -3.55 -23.39 -5.52
CA VAL A 122 -4.03 -24.32 -6.56
C VAL A 122 -5.45 -23.92 -6.92
N PRO A 123 -5.81 -23.80 -8.22
CA PRO A 123 -7.19 -23.53 -8.61
C PRO A 123 -8.16 -24.53 -7.99
N HIS A 124 -9.24 -24.01 -7.39
CA HIS A 124 -10.25 -24.81 -6.72
C HIS A 124 -11.62 -24.48 -7.28
N ASN A 125 -12.14 -25.38 -8.12
CA ASN A 125 -13.48 -25.23 -8.67
C ASN A 125 -14.50 -25.72 -7.64
N SER A 126 -15.38 -24.83 -7.19
CA SER A 126 -16.49 -25.18 -6.29
C SER A 126 -17.80 -24.64 -6.81
N ALA A 127 -18.92 -25.28 -6.44
CA ALA A 127 -20.25 -24.78 -6.79
C ALA A 127 -20.55 -23.38 -6.18
N ALA A 128 -19.87 -23.00 -5.10
CA ALA A 128 -20.02 -21.71 -4.43
C ALA A 128 -19.16 -20.58 -5.04
N SER A 129 -18.10 -20.94 -5.78
CA SER A 129 -17.24 -20.01 -6.51
C SER A 129 -16.51 -20.78 -7.61
N PRO A 130 -16.92 -20.67 -8.88
CA PRO A 130 -16.18 -21.23 -9.99
C PRO A 130 -14.89 -20.42 -10.16
N ASN A 131 -13.81 -20.91 -9.57
CA ASN A 131 -12.50 -20.28 -9.69
C ASN A 131 -11.62 -21.12 -10.60
N THR A 132 -11.34 -20.59 -11.79
CA THR A 132 -10.38 -21.16 -12.74
C THR A 132 -8.95 -20.66 -12.51
N THR A 133 -8.76 -19.71 -11.59
CA THR A 133 -7.49 -19.13 -11.18
C THR A 133 -7.09 -19.59 -9.77
N GLY A 134 -5.91 -19.19 -9.30
CA GLY A 134 -5.49 -19.40 -7.92
C GLY A 134 -6.05 -18.34 -6.94
N ALA A 135 -6.54 -17.20 -7.45
CA ALA A 135 -6.95 -16.06 -6.65
C ALA A 135 -8.09 -16.41 -5.68
N GLY A 136 -7.87 -16.29 -4.37
CA GLY A 136 -8.89 -16.58 -3.37
C GLY A 136 -9.19 -18.08 -3.16
N SER A 137 -8.32 -18.96 -3.67
CA SER A 137 -8.42 -20.40 -3.42
C SER A 137 -8.16 -20.75 -1.95
N PRO A 138 -8.91 -21.71 -1.35
CA PRO A 138 -8.56 -22.29 -0.06
C PRO A 138 -7.42 -23.29 -0.15
N VAL A 139 -7.03 -23.71 -1.37
CA VAL A 139 -6.08 -24.79 -1.63
C VAL A 139 -4.72 -24.23 -2.02
N ILE A 140 -3.65 -24.81 -1.47
CA ILE A 140 -2.27 -24.47 -1.77
C ILE A 140 -1.48 -25.68 -2.27
N ASP A 141 -0.45 -25.41 -3.07
CA ASP A 141 0.58 -26.39 -3.39
C ASP A 141 1.57 -26.45 -2.23
N THR A 142 1.46 -27.50 -1.41
CA THR A 142 2.30 -27.69 -0.23
C THR A 142 3.77 -27.92 -0.56
N THR A 143 4.13 -28.25 -1.80
CA THR A 143 5.53 -28.36 -2.24
C THR A 143 6.20 -26.99 -2.37
N THR A 144 5.41 -25.92 -2.46
CA THR A 144 5.87 -24.53 -2.50
C THR A 144 5.71 -23.80 -1.16
N LEU A 145 5.36 -24.53 -0.09
CA LEU A 145 5.10 -23.95 1.22
C LEU A 145 6.39 -23.56 1.93
N HIS A 146 6.49 -22.28 2.30
CA HIS A 146 7.53 -21.76 3.17
C HIS A 146 6.93 -21.19 4.45
N THR A 147 7.51 -21.56 5.60
CA THR A 147 7.27 -20.85 6.86
C THR A 147 8.10 -19.58 6.88
N LEU A 148 7.45 -18.44 7.12
CA LEU A 148 8.13 -17.16 7.31
C LEU A 148 8.57 -17.03 8.76
N THR A 149 9.75 -16.46 8.97
CA THR A 149 10.35 -16.29 10.30
C THR A 149 10.61 -14.83 10.59
N PHE A 150 10.93 -14.53 11.84
CA PHE A 150 11.29 -13.22 12.36
C PHE A 150 12.60 -13.30 13.12
N ASN A 151 13.19 -12.13 13.37
CA ASN A 151 14.40 -11.98 14.17
C ASN A 151 15.61 -12.75 13.62
N ARG A 152 15.83 -12.71 12.29
CA ARG A 152 16.93 -13.40 11.59
C ARG A 152 16.84 -14.92 11.68
N GLY A 153 15.63 -15.45 11.51
CA GLY A 153 15.33 -16.87 11.48
C GLY A 153 15.15 -17.50 12.86
N SER A 154 15.23 -16.72 13.94
CA SER A 154 15.23 -17.27 15.30
C SER A 154 13.83 -17.58 15.84
N SER A 155 12.77 -17.06 15.22
CA SER A 155 11.39 -17.27 15.68
C SER A 155 10.40 -17.42 14.52
N PRO A 156 9.45 -18.37 14.59
CA PRO A 156 8.30 -18.42 13.68
C PRO A 156 7.17 -17.45 14.08
N ASN A 157 7.27 -16.81 15.25
CA ASN A 157 6.27 -15.92 15.81
C ASN A 157 6.82 -14.51 16.05
N THR A 158 5.91 -13.56 16.19
CA THR A 158 6.23 -12.18 16.61
C THR A 158 5.02 -11.55 17.28
N THR A 159 5.24 -10.56 18.14
CA THR A 159 4.18 -9.69 18.66
C THR A 159 4.44 -8.28 18.16
N ILE A 160 3.50 -7.76 17.38
CA ILE A 160 3.61 -6.44 16.76
C ILE A 160 2.97 -5.42 17.69
N PRO A 161 3.71 -4.43 18.22
CA PRO A 161 3.13 -3.39 19.08
C PRO A 161 1.98 -2.63 18.40
N ASN A 162 1.15 -1.97 19.21
CA ASN A 162 0.12 -1.07 18.72
C ASN A 162 0.72 0.02 17.82
N GLY A 163 0.12 0.28 16.66
CA GLY A 163 0.60 1.27 15.69
C GLY A 163 1.88 0.90 14.94
N ALA A 164 2.43 -0.30 15.14
CA ALA A 164 3.68 -0.74 14.54
C ALA A 164 3.48 -1.68 13.33
N LEU A 165 4.58 -1.98 12.65
CA LEU A 165 4.65 -3.01 11.61
C LEU A 165 5.83 -3.95 11.91
N ALA A 166 5.73 -5.20 11.48
CA ALA A 166 6.82 -6.16 11.51
C ALA A 166 7.12 -6.66 10.10
N LEU A 167 8.40 -6.98 9.88
CA LEU A 167 8.92 -7.52 8.65
C LEU A 167 9.37 -8.96 8.90
N THR A 168 9.01 -9.88 8.02
CA THR A 168 9.57 -11.24 8.05
C THR A 168 11.01 -11.22 7.57
N ASP A 169 11.78 -12.23 7.95
CA ASP A 169 13.04 -12.53 7.28
C ASP A 169 12.78 -12.88 5.81
N ALA A 170 13.77 -12.60 4.97
CA ALA A 170 13.65 -12.83 3.53
C ALA A 170 13.88 -14.30 3.19
N ILE A 171 13.00 -14.84 2.35
CA ILE A 171 13.06 -16.22 1.84
C ILE A 171 13.34 -16.25 0.35
N ASP A 172 13.97 -17.32 -0.12
CA ASP A 172 14.13 -17.59 -1.54
C ASP A 172 12.88 -18.30 -2.05
N LEU A 173 12.07 -17.58 -2.82
CA LEU A 173 10.86 -18.09 -3.47
C LEU A 173 10.75 -17.42 -4.84
N PRO A 174 11.05 -18.15 -5.94
CA PRO A 174 10.91 -17.62 -7.29
C PRO A 174 9.46 -17.29 -7.65
N ILE A 175 9.24 -16.04 -8.02
CA ILE A 175 7.95 -15.48 -8.43
C ILE A 175 8.13 -14.71 -9.74
N THR A 176 7.07 -14.68 -10.55
CA THR A 176 6.96 -13.82 -11.73
C THR A 176 5.84 -12.82 -11.53
N ALA A 177 6.02 -11.60 -12.05
CA ALA A 177 4.94 -10.62 -12.15
C ALA A 177 3.78 -11.27 -12.91
N GLY A 178 2.64 -11.50 -12.26
CA GLY A 178 1.73 -12.51 -12.79
C GLY A 178 1.15 -13.45 -11.74
N THR A 179 1.95 -13.74 -10.73
CA THR A 179 1.70 -14.89 -9.87
C THR A 179 0.77 -14.52 -8.72
N ASP A 180 -0.20 -15.38 -8.44
CA ASP A 180 -0.92 -15.36 -7.17
C ASP A 180 -0.10 -16.07 -6.10
N LEU A 181 -0.05 -15.52 -4.88
CA LEU A 181 0.52 -16.14 -3.70
C LEU A 181 -0.51 -16.18 -2.58
N THR A 182 -0.53 -17.28 -1.84
CA THR A 182 -1.35 -17.44 -0.65
C THR A 182 -0.51 -17.20 0.59
N VAL A 183 -0.87 -16.20 1.39
CA VAL A 183 -0.32 -15.94 2.72
C VAL A 183 -1.29 -16.49 3.76
N THR A 184 -0.80 -17.33 4.67
CA THR A 184 -1.62 -17.85 5.78
C THR A 184 -1.04 -17.38 7.12
N LEU A 185 -1.86 -16.70 7.92
CA LEU A 185 -1.55 -16.30 9.29
C LEU A 185 -2.25 -17.24 10.27
N TYR A 186 -1.60 -17.59 11.37
CA TYR A 186 -2.25 -18.22 12.53
C TYR A 186 -2.04 -17.38 13.78
N LEU A 187 -3.13 -17.10 14.49
CA LEU A 187 -3.15 -16.38 15.76
C LEU A 187 -3.76 -17.30 16.81
N SER A 188 -2.93 -17.81 17.73
CA SER A 188 -3.42 -18.74 18.76
C SER A 188 -4.27 -18.05 19.83
N THR A 189 -3.98 -16.78 20.14
CA THR A 189 -4.67 -16.01 21.19
C THR A 189 -5.55 -14.88 20.64
N GLY A 190 -5.48 -14.61 19.34
CA GLY A 190 -6.15 -13.46 18.72
C GLY A 190 -5.63 -12.10 19.21
N GLN A 191 -6.23 -11.04 18.69
CA GLN A 191 -5.99 -9.66 19.11
C GLN A 191 -7.17 -9.17 19.96
N THR A 192 -6.88 -8.43 21.02
CA THR A 192 -7.92 -7.85 21.89
C THR A 192 -8.44 -6.53 21.32
N GLY A 193 -9.77 -6.41 21.27
CA GLY A 193 -10.50 -5.24 20.78
C GLY A 193 -10.86 -5.33 19.30
N GLY A 194 -11.93 -4.66 18.91
CA GLY A 194 -12.39 -4.58 17.51
C GLY A 194 -11.63 -3.58 16.64
N ALA A 195 -10.73 -2.78 17.22
CA ALA A 195 -9.86 -1.88 16.46
C ALA A 195 -8.66 -2.68 15.94
N ILE A 196 -8.80 -3.26 14.74
CA ILE A 196 -7.75 -4.03 14.07
C ILE A 196 -7.39 -3.40 12.71
N THR A 197 -6.24 -3.77 12.17
CA THR A 197 -5.80 -3.34 10.83
C THR A 197 -6.32 -4.30 9.77
N SER A 198 -7.00 -3.79 8.74
CA SER A 198 -7.45 -4.56 7.58
C SER A 198 -7.39 -3.74 6.31
N HIS A 199 -7.85 -4.36 5.23
CA HIS A 199 -8.21 -3.73 3.98
C HIS A 199 -9.49 -4.43 3.45
N PRO A 200 -10.68 -3.86 3.73
CA PRO A 200 -11.95 -4.48 3.36
C PRO A 200 -12.20 -4.54 1.85
N GLY A 201 -11.49 -3.72 1.08
CA GLY A 201 -11.62 -3.58 -0.37
C GLY A 201 -11.01 -4.70 -1.21
N SER A 202 -10.54 -5.81 -0.62
CA SER A 202 -9.60 -6.73 -1.28
C SER A 202 -10.01 -7.27 -2.65
N ARG A 203 -11.31 -7.42 -2.95
CA ARG A 203 -11.88 -8.13 -4.12
C ARG A 203 -11.27 -9.51 -4.35
N THR A 204 -10.75 -10.10 -3.28
CA THR A 204 -10.16 -11.43 -3.26
C THR A 204 -10.64 -12.14 -2.01
N THR A 205 -11.12 -13.36 -2.18
CA THR A 205 -11.62 -14.20 -1.10
C THR A 205 -10.48 -14.58 -0.15
N SER A 206 -10.69 -14.36 1.14
CA SER A 206 -9.89 -14.87 2.23
C SER A 206 -10.68 -15.94 2.97
N TRP A 207 -10.01 -17.01 3.38
CA TRP A 207 -10.58 -18.14 4.09
C TRP A 207 -10.17 -18.11 5.56
N LEU A 208 -11.13 -18.39 6.44
CA LEU A 208 -10.96 -18.39 7.88
C LEU A 208 -11.30 -19.77 8.42
N ALA A 209 -10.48 -20.31 9.32
CA ALA A 209 -10.76 -21.56 10.03
C ALA A 209 -10.27 -21.49 11.46
N GLN A 210 -10.99 -22.12 12.39
CA GLN A 210 -10.54 -22.24 13.77
C GLN A 210 -9.44 -23.32 13.87
N GLY A 211 -8.44 -23.11 14.72
CA GLY A 211 -7.31 -24.00 14.92
C GLY A 211 -6.08 -23.65 14.08
N ALA A 212 -4.98 -24.36 14.35
CA ALA A 212 -3.69 -24.19 13.71
C ALA A 212 -3.63 -24.91 12.34
N HIS A 213 -4.04 -24.23 11.27
CA HIS A 213 -4.12 -24.78 9.92
C HIS A 213 -3.17 -24.09 8.93
N ALA A 214 -2.11 -23.43 9.42
CA ALA A 214 -1.19 -22.64 8.58
C ALA A 214 -0.54 -23.42 7.42
N SER A 215 -0.34 -24.74 7.60
CA SER A 215 0.24 -25.62 6.57
C SER A 215 -0.77 -26.58 5.92
N ALA A 216 -2.06 -26.42 6.17
CA ALA A 216 -3.09 -27.30 5.60
C ALA A 216 -3.15 -27.15 4.07
N ALA A 217 -3.18 -28.26 3.33
CA ALA A 217 -3.27 -28.24 1.88
C ALA A 217 -4.57 -27.58 1.38
N ASP A 218 -5.69 -27.85 2.07
CA ASP A 218 -7.01 -27.28 1.76
C ASP A 218 -7.67 -26.79 3.04
N LEU A 219 -7.84 -25.47 3.16
CA LEU A 219 -8.44 -24.86 4.34
C LEU A 219 -9.98 -25.01 4.37
N SER A 220 -10.62 -25.26 3.23
CA SER A 220 -12.08 -25.41 3.16
C SER A 220 -12.58 -26.68 3.83
N THR A 221 -11.69 -27.66 4.05
CA THR A 221 -12.00 -28.90 4.76
C THR A 221 -11.92 -28.77 6.28
N ALA A 222 -11.40 -27.65 6.80
CA ALA A 222 -11.30 -27.41 8.22
C ALA A 222 -12.70 -27.20 8.85
N PRO A 223 -12.95 -27.71 10.07
CA PRO A 223 -14.22 -27.49 10.75
C PRO A 223 -14.53 -25.99 10.93
N GLY A 224 -15.75 -25.59 10.54
CA GLY A 224 -16.17 -24.20 10.65
C GLY A 224 -15.46 -23.24 9.68
N ALA A 225 -14.82 -23.75 8.62
CA ALA A 225 -14.24 -22.92 7.58
C ALA A 225 -15.29 -22.00 6.95
N THR A 226 -14.96 -20.72 6.84
CA THR A 226 -15.79 -19.70 6.18
C THR A 226 -14.92 -18.80 5.32
N SER A 227 -15.53 -17.88 4.60
CA SER A 227 -14.80 -16.94 3.75
C SER A 227 -15.40 -15.55 3.75
N VAL A 228 -14.55 -14.56 3.49
CA VAL A 228 -14.90 -13.14 3.33
C VAL A 228 -14.01 -12.51 2.26
N ALA A 229 -14.45 -11.42 1.64
CA ALA A 229 -13.65 -10.70 0.64
C ALA A 229 -12.90 -9.51 1.29
N HIS A 230 -12.02 -9.80 2.24
CA HIS A 230 -11.20 -8.81 2.96
C HIS A 230 -9.78 -9.30 3.16
N TRP A 231 -8.81 -8.39 3.22
CA TRP A 231 -7.48 -8.69 3.77
C TRP A 231 -7.37 -8.19 5.21
N TYR A 232 -6.69 -8.95 6.07
CA TYR A 232 -6.40 -8.63 7.45
C TYR A 232 -4.89 -8.69 7.71
N PHE A 233 -4.39 -7.65 8.38
CA PHE A 233 -3.00 -7.50 8.86
C PHE A 233 -1.87 -7.49 7.81
N ILE A 234 -1.99 -8.13 6.65
CA ILE A 234 -0.99 -8.04 5.58
C ILE A 234 -1.00 -6.64 4.96
N SER A 235 0.17 -6.12 4.57
CA SER A 235 0.30 -4.74 4.08
C SER A 235 1.21 -4.56 2.87
N THR A 236 2.33 -5.29 2.79
CA THR A 236 3.26 -5.20 1.66
C THR A 236 4.02 -6.50 1.48
N LEU A 237 4.22 -6.91 0.23
CA LEU A 237 5.24 -7.90 -0.13
C LEU A 237 6.40 -7.17 -0.82
N ASP A 238 7.58 -7.21 -0.21
CA ASP A 238 8.79 -6.67 -0.81
C ASP A 238 9.45 -7.77 -1.66
N ALA A 239 9.91 -7.41 -2.86
CA ALA A 239 10.69 -8.26 -3.76
C ALA A 239 12.10 -7.71 -3.92
N TRP A 240 13.10 -8.59 -3.85
CA TRP A 240 14.49 -8.23 -4.12
C TRP A 240 14.76 -8.31 -5.62
N VAL A 241 15.22 -7.23 -6.21
CA VAL A 241 15.53 -7.16 -7.63
C VAL A 241 17.00 -6.84 -7.84
N HIS A 242 17.56 -7.36 -8.92
CA HIS A 242 18.91 -7.05 -9.37
C HIS A 242 18.80 -6.23 -10.64
N ASP A 243 19.40 -5.06 -10.63
CA ASP A 243 19.36 -4.17 -11.78
C ASP A 243 20.65 -4.32 -12.60
N THR A 244 20.49 -4.44 -13.91
CA THR A 244 21.62 -4.40 -14.85
C THR A 244 21.13 -3.75 -16.16
N PRO A 245 21.40 -2.45 -16.40
CA PRO A 245 22.13 -1.50 -15.54
C PRO A 245 21.35 -1.10 -14.26
N PRO A 246 22.04 -0.61 -13.20
CA PRO A 246 21.41 -0.10 -11.97
C PRO A 246 20.27 0.90 -12.22
N GLY A 247 19.17 0.80 -11.47
CA GLY A 247 18.05 1.73 -11.51
C GLY A 247 16.97 1.39 -12.56
N THR A 248 16.99 0.20 -13.17
CA THR A 248 15.99 -0.20 -14.16
C THR A 248 14.67 -0.70 -13.55
N SER A 249 14.70 -1.30 -12.37
CA SER A 249 13.50 -1.81 -11.69
C SER A 249 12.99 -0.83 -10.64
N GLY A 250 11.69 -0.76 -10.45
CA GLY A 250 11.08 0.09 -9.45
C GLY A 250 9.59 -0.13 -9.31
N THR A 251 9.00 0.54 -8.33
CA THR A 251 7.57 0.48 -8.06
C THR A 251 6.89 1.78 -8.50
N LEU A 252 5.81 1.66 -9.25
CA LEU A 252 4.79 2.69 -9.44
C LEU A 252 3.79 2.61 -8.28
N ALA A 253 3.77 3.62 -7.42
CA ALA A 253 2.81 3.74 -6.33
C ALA A 253 1.54 4.45 -6.79
N LEU A 254 0.38 3.82 -6.57
CA LEU A 254 -0.92 4.34 -6.95
C LEU A 254 -1.68 4.81 -5.71
N VAL A 255 -1.92 6.10 -5.59
CA VAL A 255 -2.78 6.69 -4.55
C VAL A 255 -4.16 6.91 -5.15
N GLY A 256 -5.20 6.38 -4.51
CA GLY A 256 -6.56 6.58 -4.99
C GLY A 256 -7.66 6.07 -4.06
N ASP A 257 -8.87 6.04 -4.61
CA ASP A 257 -10.10 5.67 -3.91
C ASP A 257 -10.66 4.31 -4.38
N SER A 258 -11.97 4.07 -4.21
CA SER A 258 -12.66 2.84 -4.60
C SER A 258 -12.48 2.45 -6.06
N ILE A 259 -12.28 3.43 -6.95
CA ILE A 259 -12.10 3.16 -8.38
C ILE A 259 -10.76 2.49 -8.62
N THR A 260 -9.68 2.96 -7.98
CA THR A 260 -8.35 2.33 -8.04
C THR A 260 -8.24 1.08 -7.19
N ASP A 261 -8.95 1.02 -6.08
CA ASP A 261 -9.09 -0.17 -5.22
C ASP A 261 -9.78 -1.33 -5.97
N GLY A 262 -10.61 -1.01 -6.98
CA GLY A 262 -11.19 -1.99 -7.90
C GLY A 262 -12.66 -2.34 -7.63
N ARG A 263 -13.42 -1.45 -7.00
CA ARG A 263 -14.88 -1.64 -6.85
C ARG A 263 -15.55 -1.70 -8.23
N GLY A 264 -16.22 -2.82 -8.52
CA GLY A 264 -16.83 -3.08 -9.84
C GLY A 264 -16.08 -4.16 -10.64
N SER A 265 -14.88 -4.55 -10.19
CA SER A 265 -14.13 -5.69 -10.73
C SER A 265 -14.75 -7.02 -10.31
N THR A 266 -14.41 -8.10 -10.99
CA THR A 266 -14.83 -9.44 -10.62
C THR A 266 -14.08 -9.88 -9.36
N THR A 267 -14.81 -10.37 -8.35
CA THR A 267 -14.15 -10.96 -7.17
C THR A 267 -13.35 -12.18 -7.59
N ASN A 268 -12.07 -12.24 -7.19
CA ASN A 268 -11.08 -13.23 -7.65
C ASN A 268 -10.72 -13.14 -9.14
N GLY A 269 -11.11 -12.08 -9.84
CA GLY A 269 -10.84 -11.90 -11.28
C GLY A 269 -9.46 -11.31 -11.59
N ASN A 270 -8.86 -10.56 -10.66
CA ASN A 270 -7.65 -9.76 -10.90
C ASN A 270 -7.80 -8.89 -12.17
N ASP A 271 -8.93 -8.19 -12.27
CA ASP A 271 -9.39 -7.41 -13.43
C ASP A 271 -9.67 -5.94 -13.07
N ARG A 272 -8.94 -5.41 -12.09
CA ARG A 272 -8.91 -3.98 -11.75
C ARG A 272 -8.03 -3.24 -12.75
N TRP A 273 -8.14 -1.92 -12.85
CA TRP A 273 -7.28 -1.17 -13.79
C TRP A 273 -5.77 -1.32 -13.50
N PRO A 274 -5.29 -1.43 -12.23
CA PRO A 274 -3.87 -1.72 -11.97
C PRO A 274 -3.45 -3.12 -12.43
N ASP A 275 -4.35 -4.11 -12.37
CA ASP A 275 -4.08 -5.46 -12.89
C ASP A 275 -4.00 -5.46 -14.42
N ALA A 276 -4.90 -4.73 -15.09
CA ALA A 276 -4.87 -4.53 -16.53
C ALA A 276 -3.63 -3.73 -16.98
N LEU A 277 -3.19 -2.73 -16.20
CA LEU A 277 -1.96 -2.00 -16.45
C LEU A 277 -0.75 -2.94 -16.31
N LEU A 278 -0.70 -3.77 -15.27
CA LEU A 278 0.36 -4.78 -15.13
C LEU A 278 0.42 -5.70 -16.36
N ALA A 279 -0.73 -6.20 -16.83
CA ALA A 279 -0.78 -7.04 -18.02
C ALA A 279 -0.21 -6.32 -19.26
N ARG A 280 -0.51 -5.02 -19.42
CA ARG A 280 0.05 -4.17 -20.49
C ARG A 280 1.57 -3.98 -20.36
N LEU A 281 2.09 -3.77 -19.15
CA LEU A 281 3.53 -3.64 -18.91
C LEU A 281 4.30 -4.95 -19.19
N GLN A 282 3.62 -6.10 -19.05
CA GLN A 282 4.16 -7.43 -19.33
C GLN A 282 3.86 -7.92 -20.76
N GLN A 283 3.27 -7.08 -21.63
CA GLN A 283 2.90 -7.49 -22.98
C GLN A 283 4.13 -7.61 -23.90
N GLU A 284 4.16 -8.68 -24.70
CA GLU A 284 5.15 -8.83 -25.77
C GLU A 284 5.03 -7.72 -26.81
N GLN A 285 6.18 -7.21 -27.25
CA GLN A 285 6.25 -6.21 -28.30
C GLN A 285 5.89 -6.84 -29.65
N PRO A 286 5.02 -6.22 -30.47
CA PRO A 286 4.61 -6.75 -31.78
C PRO A 286 5.77 -7.06 -32.72
N SER A 287 6.91 -6.37 -32.54
CA SER A 287 8.09 -6.46 -33.39
C SER A 287 9.10 -7.52 -32.97
N SER A 288 9.01 -8.11 -31.77
CA SER A 288 10.08 -8.99 -31.25
C SER A 288 9.67 -10.21 -30.43
N SER A 289 8.36 -10.46 -30.20
CA SER A 289 7.89 -11.56 -29.31
C SER A 289 8.58 -11.58 -27.93
N ALA A 290 9.10 -10.42 -27.51
CA ALA A 290 9.77 -10.21 -26.25
C ALA A 290 9.09 -9.03 -25.55
N THR A 291 9.02 -9.07 -24.21
CA THR A 291 8.53 -7.94 -23.43
C THR A 291 9.50 -6.77 -23.51
N ASP A 292 8.99 -5.55 -23.30
CA ASP A 292 9.87 -4.40 -23.11
C ASP A 292 10.62 -4.58 -21.78
N PRO A 293 11.97 -4.68 -21.79
CA PRO A 293 12.73 -5.01 -20.59
C PRO A 293 12.64 -3.93 -19.51
N PHE A 294 12.36 -2.67 -19.88
CA PHE A 294 12.17 -1.60 -18.92
C PHE A 294 10.77 -1.67 -18.31
N LEU A 295 9.72 -1.73 -19.14
CA LEU A 295 8.34 -1.75 -18.63
C LEU A 295 8.04 -2.99 -17.82
N SER A 296 8.55 -4.16 -18.24
CA SER A 296 8.33 -5.42 -17.53
C SER A 296 9.07 -5.51 -16.19
N ALA A 297 10.01 -4.60 -15.90
CA ALA A 297 10.70 -4.47 -14.61
C ALA A 297 9.98 -3.56 -13.61
N ILE A 298 8.84 -2.95 -14.00
CA ILE A 298 8.06 -2.06 -13.14
C ILE A 298 7.01 -2.86 -12.37
N ALA A 299 7.11 -2.78 -11.05
CA ALA A 299 6.08 -3.27 -10.13
C ALA A 299 5.01 -2.19 -9.90
N ILE A 300 3.83 -2.62 -9.47
CA ILE A 300 2.72 -1.73 -9.09
C ILE A 300 2.38 -1.95 -7.61
N ALA A 301 2.34 -0.86 -6.86
CA ALA A 301 1.84 -0.81 -5.48
C ALA A 301 0.50 -0.07 -5.48
N ASN A 302 -0.60 -0.82 -5.40
CA ASN A 302 -1.92 -0.25 -5.22
C ASN A 302 -2.13 0.17 -3.76
N GLN A 303 -2.10 1.49 -3.51
CA GLN A 303 -2.33 2.10 -2.20
C GLN A 303 -3.68 2.81 -2.16
N ALA A 304 -4.65 2.34 -2.95
CA ALA A 304 -5.99 2.87 -2.93
C ALA A 304 -6.85 2.24 -1.82
N ALA A 305 -7.92 2.92 -1.45
CA ALA A 305 -8.91 2.38 -0.52
C ALA A 305 -10.31 2.90 -0.85
N GLY A 306 -11.31 2.02 -0.75
CA GLY A 306 -12.70 2.40 -0.94
C GLY A 306 -13.13 3.59 -0.07
N GLY A 307 -13.83 4.56 -0.68
CA GLY A 307 -14.30 5.76 0.03
C GLY A 307 -13.20 6.66 0.58
N ASN A 308 -11.94 6.49 0.16
CA ASN A 308 -10.86 7.38 0.55
C ASN A 308 -11.04 8.78 -0.06
N ARG A 309 -10.50 9.77 0.64
CA ARG A 309 -10.62 11.19 0.32
C ARG A 309 -9.26 11.83 0.49
N VAL A 310 -9.02 12.88 -0.28
CA VAL A 310 -7.78 13.65 -0.21
C VAL A 310 -7.70 14.48 1.07
N LEU A 311 -8.80 15.13 1.45
CA LEU A 311 -8.80 16.22 2.42
C LEU A 311 -9.25 15.82 3.84
N ALA A 312 -10.00 14.73 3.97
CA ALA A 312 -10.61 14.30 5.23
C ALA A 312 -10.69 12.78 5.33
N ASP A 313 -10.62 12.21 6.53
CA ASP A 313 -10.68 10.76 6.69
C ASP A 313 -12.02 10.20 6.19
N GLY A 314 -11.99 9.11 5.43
CA GLY A 314 -13.18 8.39 4.94
C GLY A 314 -13.30 7.03 5.61
N LEU A 315 -13.38 5.96 4.82
CA LEU A 315 -13.23 4.59 5.33
C LEU A 315 -11.76 4.27 5.74
N GLY A 316 -10.87 5.25 5.64
CA GLY A 316 -9.47 5.21 6.06
C GLY A 316 -8.90 6.63 6.15
N PRO A 317 -7.64 6.81 6.60
CA PRO A 317 -7.03 8.12 6.72
C PRO A 317 -7.00 8.87 5.39
N ASN A 318 -7.16 10.18 5.43
CA ASN A 318 -7.05 11.03 4.26
C ASN A 318 -5.71 10.84 3.51
N ALA A 319 -5.74 10.97 2.19
CA ALA A 319 -4.58 10.70 1.33
C ALA A 319 -3.38 11.61 1.63
N LEU A 320 -3.62 12.90 1.95
CA LEU A 320 -2.56 13.83 2.33
C LEU A 320 -1.78 13.33 3.56
N GLY A 321 -2.50 12.87 4.59
CA GLY A 321 -1.94 12.41 5.85
C GLY A 321 -1.22 11.07 5.79
N ARG A 322 -1.55 10.23 4.79
CA ARG A 322 -0.92 8.90 4.62
C ARG A 322 0.17 8.85 3.56
N PHE A 323 0.40 9.92 2.81
CA PHE A 323 1.32 9.92 1.67
C PHE A 323 2.75 9.47 2.02
N ASP A 324 3.33 9.88 3.16
CA ASP A 324 4.68 9.43 3.53
C ASP A 324 4.70 7.93 3.79
N ARG A 325 3.71 7.43 4.54
CA ARG A 325 3.62 6.02 4.93
C ARG A 325 3.36 5.11 3.73
N ASP A 326 2.45 5.54 2.85
CA ASP A 326 1.93 4.70 1.77
C ASP A 326 2.70 4.87 0.47
N VAL A 327 3.47 5.95 0.30
CA VAL A 327 4.30 6.20 -0.89
C VAL A 327 5.77 6.31 -0.53
N LEU A 328 6.16 7.35 0.22
CA LEU A 328 7.59 7.68 0.40
C LEU A 328 8.38 6.62 1.20
N ALA A 329 7.72 5.93 2.13
CA ALA A 329 8.30 4.87 2.95
C ALA A 329 8.22 3.48 2.28
N GLN A 330 7.58 3.37 1.11
CA GLN A 330 7.52 2.12 0.38
C GLN A 330 8.86 1.85 -0.33
N PRO A 331 9.32 0.60 -0.31
CA PRO A 331 10.61 0.24 -0.88
C PRO A 331 10.58 0.42 -2.40
N GLY A 332 11.61 1.09 -2.93
CA GLY A 332 11.87 1.13 -4.36
C GLY A 332 10.82 1.87 -5.19
N VAL A 333 10.00 2.73 -4.59
CA VAL A 333 9.12 3.62 -5.35
C VAL A 333 9.97 4.52 -6.24
N LYS A 334 9.58 4.59 -7.52
CA LYS A 334 10.22 5.42 -8.55
C LYS A 334 9.23 6.33 -9.27
N TRP A 335 7.94 6.00 -9.23
CA TRP A 335 6.87 6.80 -9.82
C TRP A 335 5.68 6.83 -8.88
N VAL A 336 4.96 7.95 -8.89
CA VAL A 336 3.72 8.12 -8.16
C VAL A 336 2.62 8.44 -9.17
N ALA A 337 1.44 7.86 -9.03
CA ALA A 337 0.24 8.33 -9.69
C ALA A 337 -0.84 8.61 -8.65
N ILE A 338 -1.48 9.78 -8.74
CA ILE A 338 -2.60 10.14 -7.88
C ILE A 338 -3.89 10.21 -8.70
N PHE A 339 -4.85 9.40 -8.29
CA PHE A 339 -6.19 9.35 -8.87
C PHE A 339 -7.23 9.30 -7.74
N GLU A 340 -7.58 10.49 -7.24
CA GLU A 340 -8.46 10.66 -6.09
C GLU A 340 -9.15 12.02 -6.15
N GLY A 341 -10.25 12.19 -5.41
CA GLY A 341 -10.99 13.46 -5.30
C GLY A 341 -12.49 13.31 -5.56
N VAL A 342 -12.93 12.17 -6.11
CA VAL A 342 -14.34 11.90 -6.37
C VAL A 342 -15.17 11.93 -5.09
N ASN A 343 -14.66 11.35 -4.00
CA ASN A 343 -15.35 11.29 -2.73
C ASN A 343 -15.32 12.64 -2.00
N ASP A 344 -14.28 13.47 -2.19
CA ASP A 344 -14.24 14.84 -1.67
C ASP A 344 -15.37 15.67 -2.29
N ILE A 345 -15.48 15.67 -3.63
CA ILE A 345 -16.55 16.39 -4.35
C ILE A 345 -17.93 15.79 -4.05
N GLY A 346 -18.05 14.46 -4.08
CA GLY A 346 -19.29 13.71 -3.90
C GLY A 346 -19.86 13.78 -2.47
N THR A 347 -19.02 14.01 -1.46
CA THR A 347 -19.48 14.18 -0.06
C THR A 347 -19.66 15.64 0.34
N ALA A 348 -19.07 16.59 -0.37
CA ALA A 348 -19.28 18.01 -0.15
C ALA A 348 -20.74 18.43 -0.45
N GLY A 349 -21.20 19.49 0.21
CA GLY A 349 -22.51 20.12 -0.05
C GLY A 349 -22.67 20.50 -1.52
N THR A 350 -23.89 20.52 -2.03
CA THR A 350 -24.16 20.79 -3.46
C THR A 350 -24.30 22.27 -3.79
N ASP A 351 -24.18 23.16 -2.81
CA ASP A 351 -24.17 24.61 -3.04
C ASP A 351 -22.83 25.07 -3.62
N ALA A 352 -22.87 26.15 -4.41
CA ALA A 352 -21.70 26.67 -5.10
C ALA A 352 -20.56 27.08 -4.15
N GLY A 353 -20.87 27.49 -2.91
CA GLY A 353 -19.86 27.87 -1.92
C GLY A 353 -19.06 26.65 -1.43
N ALA A 354 -19.75 25.59 -1.02
CA ALA A 354 -19.12 24.33 -0.62
C ALA A 354 -18.31 23.70 -1.77
N GLN A 355 -18.87 23.74 -2.98
CA GLN A 355 -18.25 23.19 -4.19
C GLN A 355 -17.02 23.99 -4.66
N ALA A 356 -17.07 25.32 -4.55
CA ALA A 356 -15.91 26.17 -4.74
C ALA A 356 -14.79 25.81 -3.74
N ALA A 357 -15.14 25.76 -2.45
CA ALA A 357 -14.18 25.50 -1.37
C ALA A 357 -13.50 24.13 -1.50
N VAL A 358 -14.25 23.06 -1.79
CA VAL A 358 -13.66 21.72 -1.93
C VAL A 358 -12.75 21.61 -3.14
N GLY A 359 -13.12 22.21 -4.28
CA GLY A 359 -12.27 22.18 -5.47
C GLY A 359 -10.98 23.00 -5.30
N ASP A 360 -11.04 24.15 -4.59
CA ASP A 360 -9.85 24.95 -4.28
C ASP A 360 -8.91 24.17 -3.34
N ALA A 361 -9.48 23.49 -2.34
CA ALA A 361 -8.72 22.67 -1.41
C ALA A 361 -8.08 21.45 -2.08
N LEU A 362 -8.78 20.78 -3.02
CA LEU A 362 -8.23 19.68 -3.81
C LEU A 362 -7.04 20.13 -4.65
N ILE A 363 -7.17 21.26 -5.36
CA ILE A 363 -6.08 21.85 -6.15
C ILE A 363 -4.85 22.13 -5.26
N ALA A 364 -5.06 22.75 -4.09
CA ALA A 364 -3.97 23.00 -3.15
C ALA A 364 -3.32 21.70 -2.64
N ALA A 365 -4.11 20.66 -2.39
CA ALA A 365 -3.62 19.34 -1.98
C ALA A 365 -2.79 18.64 -3.07
N TYR A 366 -3.22 18.71 -4.34
CA TYR A 366 -2.45 18.19 -5.47
C TYR A 366 -1.08 18.85 -5.61
N VAL A 367 -0.99 20.16 -5.38
CA VAL A 367 0.30 20.86 -5.29
C VAL A 367 1.16 20.28 -4.15
N GLN A 368 0.58 20.01 -2.97
CA GLN A 368 1.34 19.42 -1.86
C GLN A 368 1.85 18.01 -2.17
N PHE A 369 1.08 17.17 -2.87
CA PHE A 369 1.57 15.86 -3.30
C PHE A 369 2.75 15.99 -4.25
N ALA A 370 2.68 16.88 -5.24
CA ALA A 370 3.77 17.11 -6.17
C ALA A 370 5.03 17.60 -5.47
N LEU A 371 4.92 18.63 -4.63
CA LEU A 371 6.05 19.15 -3.83
C LEU A 371 6.74 18.06 -3.01
N ARG A 372 5.96 17.19 -2.37
CA ARG A 372 6.50 16.12 -1.51
C ARG A 372 7.09 14.96 -2.30
N ALA A 373 6.52 14.62 -3.46
CA ALA A 373 7.09 13.65 -4.38
C ALA A 373 8.41 14.16 -4.95
N HIS A 374 8.44 15.39 -5.44
CA HIS A 374 9.64 16.03 -6.00
C HIS A 374 10.75 16.22 -4.96
N ALA A 375 10.40 16.56 -3.71
CA ALA A 375 11.38 16.59 -2.61
C ALA A 375 12.02 15.22 -2.32
N ALA A 376 11.37 14.13 -2.72
CA ALA A 376 11.91 12.77 -2.69
C ALA A 376 12.53 12.31 -4.02
N GLY A 377 12.62 13.20 -5.02
CA GLY A 377 13.14 12.92 -6.36
C GLY A 377 12.19 12.09 -7.24
N LEU A 378 10.91 11.98 -6.86
CA LEU A 378 9.93 11.12 -7.53
C LEU A 378 9.07 11.92 -8.51
N PRO A 379 8.96 11.51 -9.78
CA PRO A 379 7.92 12.01 -10.68
C PRO A 379 6.53 11.64 -10.16
N ILE A 380 5.59 12.57 -10.30
CA ILE A 380 4.18 12.38 -9.95
C ILE A 380 3.26 12.60 -11.15
N PHE A 381 2.38 11.64 -11.39
CA PHE A 381 1.38 11.68 -12.45
C PHE A 381 0.01 12.02 -11.85
N GLY A 382 -0.66 13.02 -12.40
CA GLY A 382 -2.02 13.39 -12.00
C GLY A 382 -3.05 12.76 -12.91
N ALA A 383 -4.04 12.06 -12.36
CA ALA A 383 -5.15 11.52 -13.13
C ALA A 383 -6.41 12.38 -12.97
N THR A 384 -7.09 12.65 -14.08
CA THR A 384 -8.38 13.35 -14.06
C THR A 384 -9.46 12.50 -13.38
N ILE A 385 -10.33 13.14 -12.60
CA ILE A 385 -11.47 12.52 -11.92
C ILE A 385 -12.48 12.05 -12.96
N THR A 386 -12.83 10.76 -12.97
CA THR A 386 -13.81 10.17 -13.91
C THR A 386 -15.22 10.71 -13.67
N PRO A 387 -16.12 10.60 -14.66
CA PRO A 387 -17.53 10.90 -14.46
C PRO A 387 -18.14 10.11 -13.30
N PHE A 388 -19.07 10.73 -12.58
CA PHE A 388 -19.73 10.13 -11.41
C PHE A 388 -21.22 10.50 -11.29
N SER A 389 -21.84 10.99 -12.36
CA SER A 389 -23.27 11.32 -12.37
C SER A 389 -24.08 10.22 -13.05
N ALA A 390 -25.30 10.01 -12.56
CA ALA A 390 -26.34 9.30 -13.28
C ALA A 390 -26.97 10.22 -14.35
N PRO A 391 -27.60 9.65 -15.41
CA PRO A 391 -28.28 10.42 -16.45
C PRO A 391 -29.26 11.46 -15.87
N GLY A 392 -29.17 12.69 -16.37
CA GLY A 392 -30.01 13.80 -15.90
C GLY A 392 -29.75 14.22 -14.45
N PHE A 393 -28.57 13.91 -13.91
CA PHE A 393 -28.19 14.15 -12.51
C PHE A 393 -29.14 13.50 -11.49
N ASN A 394 -29.62 12.29 -11.77
CA ASN A 394 -30.54 11.58 -10.88
C ASN A 394 -29.89 11.14 -9.56
N VAL A 395 -30.09 11.93 -8.50
CA VAL A 395 -29.56 11.69 -7.14
C VAL A 395 -30.04 10.40 -6.49
N SER A 396 -31.22 9.89 -6.88
CA SER A 396 -31.75 8.63 -6.35
C SER A 396 -31.06 7.42 -6.95
N ALA A 397 -30.50 7.55 -8.16
CA ALA A 397 -29.74 6.50 -8.83
C ALA A 397 -28.26 6.54 -8.44
N GLN A 398 -27.68 7.74 -8.32
CA GLN A 398 -26.31 7.94 -7.85
C GLN A 398 -26.26 9.18 -6.95
N PRO A 399 -26.07 9.03 -5.62
CA PRO A 399 -26.05 10.13 -4.65
C PRO A 399 -25.03 11.23 -4.91
N TYR A 400 -23.97 10.95 -5.69
CA TYR A 400 -22.98 11.95 -6.07
C TYR A 400 -23.46 12.88 -7.19
N SER A 401 -24.50 12.50 -7.93
CA SER A 401 -25.02 13.28 -9.06
C SER A 401 -25.43 14.69 -8.67
N SER A 402 -24.83 15.69 -9.32
CA SER A 402 -25.27 17.09 -9.23
C SER A 402 -24.59 17.89 -10.31
N ALA A 403 -25.33 18.79 -10.96
CA ALA A 403 -24.77 19.72 -11.93
C ALA A 403 -23.66 20.60 -11.31
N GLU A 404 -23.76 20.96 -10.02
CA GLU A 404 -22.74 21.77 -9.36
C GLU A 404 -21.48 20.96 -9.05
N ARG A 405 -21.63 19.70 -8.65
CA ARG A 405 -20.48 18.79 -8.46
C ARG A 405 -19.76 18.50 -9.77
N GLU A 406 -20.50 18.37 -10.87
CA GLU A 406 -19.93 18.21 -12.20
C GLU A 406 -19.14 19.45 -12.63
N ARG A 407 -19.64 20.67 -12.36
CA ARG A 407 -18.87 21.90 -12.59
C ARG A 407 -17.55 21.91 -11.81
N THR A 408 -17.57 21.47 -10.55
CA THR A 408 -16.36 21.34 -9.74
C THR A 408 -15.41 20.31 -10.33
N ARG A 409 -15.90 19.13 -10.71
CA ARG A 409 -15.10 18.07 -11.31
C ARG A 409 -14.41 18.57 -12.59
N GLN A 410 -15.15 19.23 -13.47
CA GLN A 410 -14.60 19.81 -14.71
C GLN A 410 -13.56 20.88 -14.42
N ARG A 411 -13.79 21.76 -13.45
CA ARG A 411 -12.82 22.78 -13.02
C ARG A 411 -11.52 22.15 -12.52
N VAL A 412 -11.63 21.14 -11.65
CA VAL A 412 -10.47 20.42 -11.11
C VAL A 412 -9.74 19.67 -12.23
N ASN A 413 -10.46 18.98 -13.11
CA ASN A 413 -9.85 18.25 -14.24
C ASN A 413 -9.17 19.18 -15.25
N ALA A 414 -9.75 20.34 -15.55
CA ALA A 414 -9.10 21.35 -16.38
C ALA A 414 -7.77 21.80 -15.75
N TRP A 415 -7.77 22.07 -14.43
CA TRP A 415 -6.54 22.40 -13.71
C TRP A 415 -5.50 21.26 -13.75
N ILE A 416 -5.91 19.99 -13.56
CA ILE A 416 -5.01 18.84 -13.66
C ILE A 416 -4.32 18.80 -15.03
N ARG A 417 -5.07 19.04 -16.12
CA ARG A 417 -4.56 19.02 -17.49
C ARG A 417 -3.61 20.18 -17.81
N GLU A 418 -3.88 21.37 -17.27
CA GLU A 418 -3.25 22.62 -17.73
C GLU A 418 -2.16 23.16 -16.80
N SER A 419 -2.22 22.85 -15.50
CA SER A 419 -1.39 23.49 -14.47
C SER A 419 0.11 23.22 -14.59
N ARG A 420 0.50 22.10 -15.23
CA ARG A 420 1.87 21.57 -15.27
C ARG A 420 2.49 21.27 -13.90
N VAL A 421 1.66 21.12 -12.87
CA VAL A 421 2.10 20.69 -11.53
C VAL A 421 2.53 19.22 -11.53
N PHE A 422 1.96 18.41 -12.43
CA PHE A 422 2.31 17.00 -12.60
C PHE A 422 3.28 16.81 -13.76
N ASP A 423 4.17 15.83 -13.62
CA ASP A 423 5.16 15.46 -14.63
C ASP A 423 4.51 14.79 -15.85
N ALA A 424 3.38 14.12 -15.62
CA ALA A 424 2.50 13.61 -16.67
C ALA A 424 1.04 13.62 -16.21
N VAL A 425 0.11 13.65 -17.16
CA VAL A 425 -1.33 13.59 -16.89
C VAL A 425 -1.93 12.33 -17.49
N VAL A 426 -2.79 11.66 -16.73
CA VAL A 426 -3.60 10.53 -17.19
C VAL A 426 -5.05 10.97 -17.32
N ASP A 427 -5.54 11.11 -18.56
CA ASP A 427 -6.91 11.58 -18.81
C ASP A 427 -7.93 10.44 -18.72
N PHE A 428 -8.11 9.89 -17.52
CA PHE A 428 -9.12 8.86 -17.27
C PHE A 428 -10.55 9.35 -17.53
N ASP A 429 -10.83 10.64 -17.38
CA ASP A 429 -12.13 11.21 -17.73
C ASP A 429 -12.43 11.01 -19.22
N ALA A 430 -11.51 11.42 -20.10
CA ALA A 430 -11.68 11.21 -21.54
C ALA A 430 -11.72 9.73 -21.93
N ALA A 431 -11.01 8.86 -21.20
CA ALA A 431 -10.96 7.43 -21.49
C ALA A 431 -12.30 6.72 -21.30
N VAL A 432 -13.16 7.22 -20.40
CA VAL A 432 -14.34 6.45 -19.95
C VAL A 432 -15.65 7.22 -19.97
N ARG A 433 -15.64 8.53 -20.23
CA ARG A 433 -16.86 9.33 -20.34
C ARG A 433 -17.64 9.03 -21.60
N ASP A 434 -18.94 9.19 -21.50
CA ASP A 434 -19.84 9.21 -22.65
C ASP A 434 -19.49 10.39 -23.58
N GLU A 435 -19.61 10.16 -24.89
CA GLU A 435 -19.22 11.15 -25.91
C GLU A 435 -20.24 12.29 -26.04
N GLU A 436 -21.52 12.01 -25.76
CA GLU A 436 -22.62 12.97 -25.87
C GLU A 436 -22.86 13.69 -24.53
N ASP A 437 -22.72 12.97 -23.41
CA ASP A 437 -22.83 13.51 -22.05
C ASP A 437 -21.58 13.19 -21.21
N GLY A 438 -20.59 14.08 -21.26
CA GLY A 438 -19.35 13.91 -20.50
C GLY A 438 -19.47 13.89 -18.97
N SER A 439 -20.69 14.08 -18.41
CA SER A 439 -20.94 13.98 -16.96
C SER A 439 -21.20 12.54 -16.49
N ILE A 440 -21.41 11.60 -17.42
CA ILE A 440 -21.68 10.19 -17.14
C ILE A 440 -20.61 9.26 -17.73
N LEU A 441 -20.50 8.05 -17.18
CA LEU A 441 -19.69 6.98 -17.75
C LEU A 441 -20.34 6.46 -19.05
N ARG A 442 -19.53 5.97 -19.99
CA ARG A 442 -20.04 5.13 -21.08
C ARG A 442 -20.76 3.92 -20.49
N ILE A 443 -21.92 3.59 -21.04
CA ILE A 443 -22.76 2.53 -20.49
C ILE A 443 -22.07 1.16 -20.52
N GLU A 444 -21.22 0.90 -21.51
CA GLU A 444 -20.42 -0.34 -21.60
C GLU A 444 -19.34 -0.44 -20.52
N TYR A 445 -18.95 0.68 -19.89
CA TYR A 445 -17.93 0.73 -18.84
C TYR A 445 -18.53 0.84 -17.43
N ASP A 446 -19.80 1.22 -17.31
CA ASP A 446 -20.50 1.34 -16.04
C ASP A 446 -20.76 -0.04 -15.39
N SER A 447 -20.50 -0.14 -14.08
CA SER A 447 -20.90 -1.30 -13.27
C SER A 447 -22.40 -1.32 -12.93
N GLY A 448 -23.11 -0.24 -13.25
CA GLY A 448 -24.54 -0.04 -13.03
C GLY A 448 -24.87 0.94 -11.90
N ASP A 449 -23.85 1.55 -11.29
CA ASP A 449 -24.01 2.56 -10.23
C ASP A 449 -23.58 3.97 -10.67
N TYR A 450 -23.18 4.16 -11.93
CA TYR A 450 -22.80 5.44 -12.53
C TYR A 450 -21.56 6.11 -11.93
N LEU A 451 -20.78 5.38 -11.12
CA LEU A 451 -19.54 5.87 -10.48
C LEU A 451 -18.39 4.88 -10.70
N HIS A 452 -18.64 3.60 -10.48
CA HIS A 452 -17.65 2.55 -10.54
C HIS A 452 -17.66 1.87 -11.90
N LEU A 453 -16.46 1.53 -12.38
CA LEU A 453 -16.29 0.88 -13.66
C LEU A 453 -16.36 -0.64 -13.51
N ASN A 454 -16.84 -1.29 -14.55
CA ASN A 454 -16.72 -2.72 -14.74
C ASN A 454 -15.32 -3.08 -15.33
N PRO A 455 -14.98 -4.37 -15.50
CA PRO A 455 -13.68 -4.78 -16.03
C PRO A 455 -13.30 -4.19 -17.39
N GLU A 456 -14.26 -3.95 -18.30
CA GLU A 456 -13.99 -3.32 -19.60
C GLU A 456 -13.62 -1.84 -19.44
N GLY A 457 -14.32 -1.13 -18.55
CA GLY A 457 -13.97 0.25 -18.19
C GLY A 457 -12.60 0.35 -17.53
N TYR A 458 -12.26 -0.60 -16.66
CA TYR A 458 -10.93 -0.68 -16.05
C TYR A 458 -9.82 -0.97 -17.06
N LYS A 459 -10.11 -1.82 -18.07
CA LYS A 459 -9.20 -2.01 -19.18
C LYS A 459 -9.01 -0.73 -19.99
N ALA A 460 -10.07 0.02 -20.29
CA ALA A 460 -9.98 1.30 -20.99
C ALA A 460 -9.11 2.32 -20.23
N MET A 461 -9.23 2.38 -18.89
CA MET A 461 -8.34 3.18 -18.06
C MET A 461 -6.87 2.74 -18.18
N ALA A 462 -6.59 1.44 -18.06
CA ALA A 462 -5.24 0.91 -18.19
C ALA A 462 -4.61 1.18 -19.57
N ASP A 463 -5.41 1.12 -20.63
CA ASP A 463 -4.97 1.42 -22.00
C ASP A 463 -4.66 2.93 -22.18
N ALA A 464 -5.36 3.81 -21.47
CA ALA A 464 -5.12 5.26 -21.47
C ALA A 464 -3.87 5.69 -20.66
N PHE A 465 -3.33 4.82 -19.79
CA PHE A 465 -2.16 5.16 -18.97
C PHE A 465 -0.92 5.45 -19.85
N PRO A 466 -0.17 6.55 -19.62
CA PRO A 466 0.96 6.93 -20.47
C PRO A 466 2.24 6.16 -20.08
N VAL A 467 2.32 4.87 -20.43
CA VAL A 467 3.46 4.01 -20.04
C VAL A 467 4.84 4.52 -20.51
N GLU A 468 4.88 5.29 -21.60
CA GLU A 468 6.13 5.91 -22.08
C GLU A 468 6.64 7.02 -21.13
N ALA A 469 5.77 7.65 -20.35
CA ALA A 469 6.19 8.61 -19.32
C ALA A 469 7.01 7.92 -18.21
N LEU A 470 6.77 6.63 -17.94
CA LEU A 470 7.57 5.86 -16.97
C LEU A 470 9.04 5.77 -17.44
N LYS A 471 9.26 5.59 -18.74
CA LYS A 471 10.61 5.60 -19.35
C LYS A 471 11.22 6.98 -19.33
N GLN A 472 10.44 8.00 -19.71
CA GLN A 472 10.89 9.39 -19.74
C GLN A 472 11.43 9.83 -18.37
N PHE A 473 10.73 9.47 -17.29
CA PHE A 473 11.12 9.83 -15.92
C PHE A 473 11.86 8.70 -15.19
N ALA A 474 12.53 7.80 -15.91
CA ALA A 474 13.28 6.71 -15.32
C ALA A 474 14.39 7.18 -14.36
N GLY A 475 14.94 8.37 -14.59
CA GLY A 475 15.98 8.99 -13.76
C GLY A 475 15.46 9.72 -12.52
N GLY A 476 14.15 9.77 -12.31
CA GLY A 476 13.53 10.67 -11.32
C GLY A 476 13.35 12.09 -11.87
N VAL A 477 13.08 13.02 -10.96
CA VAL A 477 12.96 14.46 -11.23
C VAL A 477 13.74 15.26 -10.21
N ASP A 478 14.17 16.45 -10.59
CA ASP A 478 15.11 17.28 -9.83
C ASP A 478 14.60 18.72 -9.61
N GLU A 479 13.29 18.96 -9.73
CA GLU A 479 12.67 20.29 -9.58
C GLU A 479 12.71 20.86 -8.13
N TRP A 480 13.81 20.70 -7.37
CA TRP A 480 14.16 21.47 -6.18
C TRP A 480 15.70 21.56 -5.96
N ALA A 481 16.50 21.51 -7.03
CA ALA A 481 17.94 21.83 -7.00
C ALA A 481 18.23 23.34 -7.18
#